data_AF-A0A3R8JQV9-F1
#
_entry.id   AF-A0A3R8JQV9-F1
#
_cell.length_a   1.000
_cell.length_b   1.000
_cell.length_c   1.000
_cell.angle_alpha   90.00
_cell.angle_beta   90.00
_cell.angle_gamma   90.00
#
_symmetry.space_group_name_H-M   'P 1'
#
loop_
_entity.id
_entity.type
_entity.pdbx_description
1 polymer ?
#
loop_
_entity_poly.entity_id
_entity_poly.type
_entity_poly.pdbx_seq_one_letter_code
_entity_poly.pdbx_strand_id
1 'polypeptide(L)'
;MNLTEFMKKVDLITESMSVDNMAAFLHDYARTISETKRGEFLERLSFFKGKNVDAGYIEKQDKLNKEHLKQEVKKNRKQLELIDSGELTLVEVQNIEYNEWYDSSDEEFFYEDPEYIGEAVQKGCSLVHACADSELYQEGYELADFLFEMNIEVEGEFGGDDFSLQDLEYHKIISLDYETFVLEALAAAYWGNEMPERPEALYRILLNASSREASLEKLMQQSRRELDRFSEFLSLWIDYLGKIGDRVAERFLQEAVSLADDPEALLSAARKYTDLHPGLYVQALEKYKASDETQQGLQIGKEALERILPVYQIRSRAALLTAEFALGLEDRTGAERCWLEAFRSDSSVENYLRLMLECEDGRGNREEARRIYTELFSETAKAKAGQYQTGERKENSPEHRTYDSLLFFDGRFGQLIEKGMDDRYALGWSGTFMKEGLALFLLYFYEGRELLEGGREMCRKYVSSVKFQSEAYLNGTGRDTKEDDQGFFWECFLRWRERISISEEETEGILEKLENWIQMRVEGIMDKSHRNYYGECAAFIAALGEVRESRGELAGKAKLMEEYRSRYSRRTAFHQELRGYGMADTRKR
;
A
#
# COMPACT_ATOMS: atom_id res chain seq x y z
N MET A 1 -24.19 20.36 15.38
CA MET A 1 -24.55 21.61 16.10
C MET A 1 -23.71 21.65 17.35
N ASN A 2 -22.81 22.64 17.46
CA ASN A 2 -21.97 22.80 18.65
C ASN A 2 -22.75 23.47 19.80
N LEU A 3 -22.17 23.52 21.00
CA LEU A 3 -22.82 24.13 22.17
C LEU A 3 -23.22 25.59 21.90
N THR A 4 -22.37 26.38 21.26
CA THR A 4 -22.64 27.79 20.95
C THR A 4 -23.86 27.95 20.02
N GLU A 5 -23.95 27.15 18.96
CA GLU A 5 -25.08 27.13 18.03
C GLU A 5 -26.35 26.61 18.68
N PHE A 6 -26.22 25.58 19.51
CA PHE A 6 -27.33 25.03 20.28
C PHE A 6 -27.90 26.11 21.20
N MET A 7 -27.05 26.79 21.96
CA MET A 7 -27.46 27.88 22.84
C MET A 7 -28.13 29.01 22.05
N LYS A 8 -27.58 29.44 20.92
CA LYS A 8 -28.22 30.45 20.05
C LYS A 8 -29.61 30.01 19.56
N LYS A 9 -29.78 28.74 19.17
CA LYS A 9 -31.11 28.23 18.75
C LYS A 9 -32.07 28.12 19.92
N VAL A 10 -31.60 27.68 21.09
CA VAL A 10 -32.40 27.67 22.32
C VAL A 10 -32.85 29.09 22.64
N ASP A 11 -31.95 30.07 22.63
CA ASP A 11 -32.27 31.47 22.88
C ASP A 11 -33.32 31.99 21.89
N LEU A 12 -33.13 31.76 20.58
CA LEU A 12 -34.10 32.15 19.55
C LEU A 12 -35.49 31.52 19.73
N ILE A 13 -35.54 30.22 20.04
CA ILE A 13 -36.80 29.50 20.28
C ILE A 13 -37.48 30.08 21.53
N THR A 14 -36.71 30.25 22.61
CA THR A 14 -37.22 30.71 23.90
C THR A 14 -37.70 32.17 23.87
N GLU A 15 -37.07 33.05 23.09
CA GLU A 15 -37.54 34.43 22.85
C GLU A 15 -38.95 34.48 22.22
N SER A 16 -39.30 33.48 21.40
CA SER A 16 -40.61 33.40 20.74
C SER A 16 -41.69 32.67 21.57
N MET A 17 -41.33 32.06 22.71
CA MET A 17 -42.24 31.27 23.52
C MET A 17 -43.02 32.13 24.54
N SER A 18 -44.28 31.78 24.79
CA SER A 18 -45.04 32.34 25.90
C SER A 18 -44.56 31.77 27.25
N VAL A 19 -44.79 32.52 28.33
CA VAL A 19 -44.44 32.09 29.71
C VAL A 19 -45.07 30.74 30.07
N ASP A 20 -46.33 30.51 29.68
CA ASP A 20 -47.04 29.25 29.94
C ASP A 20 -46.39 28.06 29.20
N ASN A 21 -45.97 28.26 27.94
CA ASN A 21 -45.29 27.22 27.17
C ASN A 21 -43.89 26.93 27.72
N MET A 22 -43.19 27.96 28.22
CA MET A 22 -41.89 27.81 28.86
C MET A 22 -42.00 27.04 30.17
N ALA A 23 -43.01 27.35 30.99
CA ALA A 23 -43.31 26.61 32.21
C ALA A 23 -43.70 25.16 31.90
N ALA A 24 -44.49 24.91 30.85
CA ALA A 24 -44.87 23.57 30.41
C ALA A 24 -43.64 22.75 29.94
N PHE A 25 -42.74 23.34 29.15
CA PHE A 25 -41.48 22.72 28.75
C PHE A 25 -40.61 22.36 29.95
N LEU A 26 -40.42 23.31 30.89
CA LEU A 26 -39.64 23.05 32.11
C LEU A 26 -40.26 21.93 32.95
N HIS A 27 -41.59 21.90 33.05
CA HIS A 27 -42.32 20.86 33.77
C HIS A 27 -42.15 19.49 33.13
N ASP A 28 -42.16 19.44 31.79
CA ASP A 28 -41.97 18.22 31.02
C ASP A 28 -40.53 17.72 31.12
N TYR A 29 -39.55 18.60 30.90
CA TYR A 29 -38.13 18.29 31.06
C TYR A 29 -37.78 17.84 32.48
N ALA A 30 -38.36 18.47 33.51
CA ALA A 30 -38.15 18.05 34.90
C ALA A 30 -38.58 16.59 35.17
N ARG A 31 -39.55 16.04 34.40
CA ARG A 31 -39.97 14.63 34.53
C ARG A 31 -38.93 13.65 33.99
N THR A 32 -38.07 14.09 33.08
CA THR A 32 -37.03 13.23 32.48
C THR A 32 -35.72 13.22 33.27
N ILE A 33 -35.60 14.03 34.34
CA ILE A 33 -34.39 14.14 35.15
C ILE A 33 -34.23 12.92 36.06
N SER A 34 -33.07 12.25 35.95
CA SER A 34 -32.67 11.13 36.79
C SER A 34 -32.57 11.55 38.26
N GLU A 35 -32.85 10.62 39.18
CA GLU A 35 -32.88 10.89 40.62
C GLU A 35 -31.61 11.57 41.14
N THR A 36 -30.44 11.15 40.64
CA THR A 36 -29.12 11.70 40.99
C THR A 36 -28.90 13.16 40.60
N LYS A 37 -29.62 13.68 39.59
CA LYS A 37 -29.47 15.06 39.09
C LYS A 37 -30.56 16.02 39.55
N ARG A 38 -31.58 15.53 40.28
CA ARG A 38 -32.71 16.36 40.73
C ARG A 38 -32.29 17.44 41.71
N GLY A 39 -31.31 17.18 42.57
CA GLY A 39 -30.76 18.16 43.53
C GLY A 39 -30.12 19.35 42.80
N GLU A 40 -29.20 19.08 41.88
CA GLU A 40 -28.53 20.09 41.05
C GLU A 40 -29.55 20.93 40.26
N PHE A 41 -30.57 20.28 39.69
CA PHE A 41 -31.62 20.97 38.95
C PHE A 41 -32.39 21.97 39.82
N LEU A 42 -32.78 21.58 41.04
CA LEU A 42 -33.50 22.46 41.95
C LEU A 42 -32.63 23.62 42.44
N GLU A 43 -31.33 23.39 42.69
CA GLU A 43 -30.39 24.45 43.02
C GLU A 43 -30.28 25.47 41.89
N ARG A 44 -30.07 25.02 40.65
CA ARG A 44 -30.06 25.87 39.45
C ARG A 44 -31.37 26.65 39.29
N LEU A 45 -32.51 26.00 39.41
CA LEU A 45 -33.81 26.66 39.28
C LEU A 45 -34.03 27.72 40.38
N SER A 46 -33.62 27.41 41.61
CA SER A 46 -33.73 28.33 42.75
C SER A 46 -32.83 29.56 42.60
N PHE A 47 -31.66 29.40 42.00
CA PHE A 47 -30.73 30.49 41.72
C PHE A 47 -31.36 31.58 40.82
N PHE A 48 -32.20 31.18 39.86
CA PHE A 48 -32.89 32.11 38.96
C PHE A 48 -34.16 32.73 39.55
N LYS A 49 -34.62 32.30 40.74
CA LYS A 49 -35.86 32.74 41.39
C LYS A 49 -35.85 34.19 41.92
N GLY A 50 -34.88 35.03 41.52
CA GLY A 50 -34.78 36.40 42.03
C GLY A 50 -33.82 37.34 41.31
N LYS A 51 -33.37 37.02 40.09
CA LYS A 51 -32.46 37.88 39.31
C LYS A 51 -33.04 38.15 37.92
N ASN A 52 -32.99 39.42 37.49
CA ASN A 52 -33.14 39.74 36.07
C ASN A 52 -31.85 39.32 35.36
N VAL A 53 -31.93 38.23 34.61
CA VAL A 53 -30.85 37.76 33.76
C VAL A 53 -30.90 38.57 32.47
N ASP A 54 -29.87 39.36 32.19
CA ASP A 54 -29.70 40.05 30.91
C ASP A 54 -28.66 39.32 30.05
N ALA A 55 -28.51 39.76 28.79
CA ALA A 55 -27.51 39.22 27.87
C ALA A 55 -26.06 39.30 28.43
N GLY A 56 -25.79 40.26 29.33
CA GLY A 56 -24.49 40.41 29.99
C GLY A 56 -24.18 39.32 31.01
N TYR A 57 -25.20 38.72 31.64
CA TYR A 57 -25.01 37.55 32.51
C TYR A 57 -24.63 36.29 31.71
N ILE A 58 -25.29 36.06 30.57
CA ILE A 58 -25.01 34.90 29.70
C ILE A 58 -23.58 34.96 29.17
N GLU A 59 -23.15 36.11 28.65
CA GLU A 59 -21.78 36.32 28.18
C GLU A 59 -20.74 36.15 29.31
N LYS A 60 -21.06 36.60 30.53
CA LYS A 60 -20.19 36.42 31.70
C LYS A 60 -20.07 34.95 32.12
N GLN A 61 -21.16 34.18 32.03
CA GLN A 61 -21.18 32.77 32.37
C GLN A 61 -20.42 31.94 31.32
N ASP A 62 -20.56 32.26 30.03
CA ASP A 62 -19.77 31.63 28.95
C ASP A 62 -18.27 31.85 29.16
N LYS A 63 -17.85 33.10 29.44
CA LYS A 63 -16.45 33.42 29.78
C LYS A 63 -15.94 32.63 30.98
N LEU A 64 -16.74 32.50 32.04
CA LEU A 64 -16.37 31.75 33.24
C LEU A 64 -16.21 30.25 32.95
N ASN A 65 -17.13 29.68 32.17
CA ASN A 65 -17.08 28.27 31.77
C ASN A 65 -15.84 27.98 30.91
N LYS A 66 -15.54 28.88 29.96
CA LYS A 66 -14.33 28.80 29.12
C LYS A 66 -13.06 28.88 29.96
N GLU A 67 -12.98 29.80 30.92
CA GLU A 67 -11.83 29.92 31.81
C GLU A 67 -11.64 28.66 32.69
N HIS A 68 -12.74 28.09 33.20
CA HIS A 68 -12.69 26.83 33.94
C HIS A 68 -12.18 25.68 33.05
N LEU A 69 -12.66 25.60 31.80
CA LEU A 69 -12.18 24.59 30.85
C LEU A 69 -10.68 24.73 30.56
N LYS A 70 -10.18 25.97 30.36
CA LYS A 70 -8.73 26.23 30.20
C LYS A 70 -7.92 25.78 31.42
N GLN A 71 -8.45 25.94 32.64
CA GLN A 71 -7.79 25.48 33.85
C GLN A 71 -7.74 23.95 33.94
N GLU A 72 -8.82 23.27 33.56
CA GLU A 72 -8.84 21.81 33.51
C GLU A 72 -7.88 21.26 32.44
N VAL A 73 -7.78 21.88 31.27
CA VAL A 73 -6.77 21.57 30.24
C VAL A 73 -5.36 21.69 30.83
N LYS A 74 -5.04 22.81 31.47
CA LYS A 74 -3.71 23.01 32.10
C LYS A 74 -3.41 21.99 33.20
N LYS A 75 -4.43 21.59 33.97
CA LYS A 75 -4.27 20.59 35.03
C LYS A 75 -4.01 19.21 34.44
N ASN A 76 -4.78 18.80 33.44
CA ASN A 76 -4.60 17.52 32.77
C ASN A 76 -3.28 17.46 32.02
N ARG A 77 -2.88 18.53 31.34
CA ARG A 77 -1.57 18.63 30.65
C ARG A 77 -0.40 18.30 31.57
N LYS A 78 -0.40 18.77 32.82
CA LYS A 78 0.63 18.43 33.80
C LYS A 78 0.69 16.94 34.15
N GLN A 79 -0.43 16.22 34.07
CA GLN A 79 -0.44 14.77 34.28
C GLN A 79 0.12 14.05 33.05
N LEU A 80 -0.26 14.51 31.85
CA LEU A 80 0.26 13.99 30.59
C LEU A 80 1.77 14.22 30.46
N GLU A 81 2.29 15.35 30.95
CA GLU A 81 3.74 15.64 31.00
C GLU A 81 4.52 14.65 31.88
N LEU A 82 3.90 14.06 32.92
CA LEU A 82 4.54 13.02 33.73
C LEU A 82 4.55 11.66 33.02
N ILE A 83 3.53 11.39 32.20
CA ILE A 83 3.43 10.19 31.36
C ILE A 83 4.51 10.26 30.27
N ASP A 84 4.57 11.38 29.55
CA ASP A 84 5.54 11.62 28.47
C ASP A 84 7.00 11.52 28.92
N SER A 85 7.28 11.86 30.18
CA SER A 85 8.64 11.79 30.74
C SER A 85 9.05 10.39 31.19
N GLY A 86 8.16 9.39 31.10
CA GLY A 86 8.37 8.04 31.64
C GLY A 86 8.32 7.99 33.18
N GLU A 87 7.83 9.05 33.85
CA GLU A 87 7.62 9.00 35.30
C GLU A 87 6.41 8.14 35.66
N LEU A 88 5.46 8.01 34.72
CA LEU A 88 4.35 7.08 34.82
C LEU A 88 4.39 6.08 33.67
N THR A 89 4.28 4.79 33.96
CA THR A 89 4.45 3.70 32.98
C THR A 89 3.30 2.70 33.00
N LEU A 90 3.08 2.06 31.85
CA LEU A 90 2.26 0.84 31.77
C LEU A 90 3.12 -0.38 32.13
N VAL A 91 2.48 -1.48 32.49
CA VAL A 91 3.18 -2.72 32.84
C VAL A 91 2.84 -3.83 31.85
N GLU A 92 3.85 -4.39 31.20
CA GLU A 92 3.74 -5.55 30.32
C GLU A 92 3.58 -6.84 31.13
N VAL A 93 2.59 -7.66 30.75
CA VAL A 93 2.28 -8.94 31.40
C VAL A 93 2.21 -10.05 30.34
N GLN A 94 3.06 -11.07 30.46
CA GLN A 94 3.06 -12.20 29.53
C GLN A 94 1.76 -13.02 29.61
N ASN A 95 1.18 -13.30 28.44
CA ASN A 95 0.09 -14.26 28.34
C ASN A 95 0.64 -15.69 28.44
N ILE A 96 0.48 -16.33 29.59
CA ILE A 96 0.95 -17.70 29.86
C ILE A 96 0.23 -18.74 28.97
N GLU A 97 -0.94 -18.40 28.43
CA GLU A 97 -1.73 -19.27 27.55
C GLU A 97 -1.30 -19.19 26.07
N TYR A 98 -0.49 -18.19 25.70
CA TYR A 98 0.04 -18.03 24.36
C TYR A 98 0.99 -19.18 23.99
N ASN A 99 0.86 -19.72 22.77
CA ASN A 99 1.68 -20.84 22.31
C ASN A 99 2.02 -20.72 20.83
N GLU A 100 3.27 -20.32 20.55
CA GLU A 100 3.84 -20.16 19.20
C GLU A 100 3.69 -21.41 18.30
N TRP A 101 3.52 -22.60 18.87
CA TRP A 101 3.42 -23.86 18.12
C TRP A 101 2.05 -24.10 17.50
N TYR A 102 1.02 -23.38 17.95
CA TYR A 102 -0.37 -23.63 17.58
C TYR A 102 -1.09 -22.40 17.02
N ASP A 103 -0.42 -21.53 16.25
CA ASP A 103 -1.04 -20.39 15.54
C ASP A 103 -2.20 -19.73 16.35
N SER A 104 -1.93 -19.46 17.63
CA SER A 104 -2.95 -18.98 18.55
C SER A 104 -3.29 -17.55 18.17
N SER A 105 -4.56 -17.26 17.94
CA SER A 105 -5.06 -15.90 17.74
C SER A 105 -5.00 -15.02 18.99
N ASP A 106 -4.47 -15.55 20.09
CA ASP A 106 -4.36 -14.89 21.39
C ASP A 106 -3.12 -14.00 21.41
N GLU A 107 -3.22 -12.83 22.05
CA GLU A 107 -2.10 -11.90 22.19
C GLU A 107 -1.01 -12.49 23.09
N GLU A 108 0.26 -12.30 22.72
CA GLU A 108 1.43 -12.78 23.48
C GLU A 108 1.60 -12.03 24.81
N PHE A 109 1.17 -10.77 24.86
CA PHE A 109 1.27 -9.89 26.03
C PHE A 109 -0.05 -9.16 26.27
N PHE A 110 -0.32 -8.84 27.54
CA PHE A 110 -1.34 -7.89 27.99
C PHE A 110 -0.67 -6.72 28.69
N TYR A 111 -1.40 -5.62 28.84
CA TYR A 111 -0.88 -4.40 29.46
C TYR A 111 -1.77 -3.97 30.62
N GLU A 112 -1.17 -3.80 31.80
CA GLU A 112 -1.83 -3.28 32.99
C GLU A 112 -1.55 -1.78 33.14
N ASP A 113 -2.55 -1.05 33.62
CA ASP A 113 -2.47 0.40 33.90
C ASP A 113 -2.58 0.67 35.41
N PRO A 114 -1.52 0.43 36.19
CA PRO A 114 -1.54 0.63 37.65
C PRO A 114 -1.57 2.11 38.04
N GLU A 115 -1.14 3.01 37.15
CA GLU A 115 -0.95 4.43 37.43
C GLU A 115 -2.05 5.33 36.83
N TYR A 116 -3.11 4.71 36.29
CA TYR A 116 -4.29 5.38 35.75
C TYR A 116 -3.97 6.31 34.56
N ILE A 117 -2.98 5.92 33.75
CA ILE A 117 -2.57 6.57 32.50
C ILE A 117 -3.76 6.67 31.56
N GLY A 118 -4.52 5.59 31.39
CA GLY A 118 -5.71 5.54 30.54
C GLY A 118 -6.76 6.56 30.95
N GLU A 119 -7.00 6.76 32.25
CA GLU A 119 -7.95 7.77 32.74
C GLU A 119 -7.47 9.19 32.41
N ALA A 120 -6.18 9.48 32.61
CA ALA A 120 -5.60 10.79 32.31
C ALA A 120 -5.65 11.13 30.81
N VAL A 121 -5.33 10.16 29.95
CA VAL A 121 -5.38 10.28 28.49
C VAL A 121 -6.81 10.42 27.99
N GLN A 122 -7.73 9.59 28.48
CA GLN A 122 -9.15 9.66 28.11
C GLN A 122 -9.78 10.99 28.52
N LYS A 123 -9.39 11.52 29.69
CA LYS A 123 -9.76 12.87 30.11
C LYS A 123 -9.19 13.93 29.16
N GLY A 124 -7.94 13.80 28.72
CA GLY A 124 -7.33 14.68 27.73
C GLY A 124 -8.11 14.71 26.43
N CYS A 125 -8.45 13.54 25.88
CA CYS A 125 -9.25 13.42 24.67
C CYS A 125 -10.64 14.09 24.83
N SER A 126 -11.29 13.88 25.98
CA SER A 126 -12.58 14.50 26.30
C SER A 126 -12.49 16.03 26.42
N LEU A 127 -11.35 16.55 26.90
CA LEU A 127 -11.09 17.99 27.01
C LEU A 127 -10.87 18.63 25.63
N VAL A 128 -10.18 17.96 24.71
CA VAL A 128 -10.07 18.41 23.31
C VAL A 128 -11.46 18.56 22.69
N HIS A 129 -12.33 17.56 22.85
CA HIS A 129 -13.72 17.62 22.40
C HIS A 129 -14.47 18.82 23.00
N ALA A 130 -14.38 19.00 24.32
CA ALA A 130 -15.03 20.11 25.02
C ALA A 130 -14.51 21.48 24.56
N CYS A 131 -13.22 21.58 24.27
CA CYS A 131 -12.60 22.78 23.71
C CYS A 131 -13.16 23.10 22.32
N ALA A 132 -13.21 22.11 21.43
CA ALA A 132 -13.79 22.29 20.09
C ALA A 132 -15.27 22.70 20.16
N ASP A 133 -16.06 22.07 21.05
CA ASP A 133 -17.48 22.38 21.24
C ASP A 133 -17.72 23.80 21.83
N SER A 134 -16.76 24.29 22.61
CA SER A 134 -16.76 25.63 23.22
C SER A 134 -16.04 26.69 22.38
N GLU A 135 -15.61 26.37 21.16
CA GLU A 135 -14.83 27.26 20.28
C GLU A 135 -13.46 27.71 20.86
N LEU A 136 -12.87 26.94 21.77
CA LEU A 136 -11.50 27.09 22.29
C LEU A 136 -10.51 26.27 21.46
N TYR A 137 -10.45 26.55 20.16
CA TYR A 137 -9.72 25.71 19.20
C TYR A 137 -8.21 25.72 19.44
N GLN A 138 -7.63 26.84 19.86
CA GLN A 138 -6.20 26.93 20.14
C GLN A 138 -5.81 25.99 21.30
N GLU A 139 -6.52 26.07 22.43
CA GLU A 139 -6.26 25.19 23.58
C GLU A 139 -6.55 23.72 23.26
N GLY A 140 -7.57 23.46 22.43
CA GLY A 140 -7.87 22.11 21.94
C GLY A 140 -6.75 21.55 21.06
N TYR A 141 -6.21 22.36 20.14
CA TYR A 141 -5.11 21.99 19.26
C TYR A 141 -3.84 21.70 20.06
N GLU A 142 -3.41 22.61 20.95
CA GLU A 142 -2.20 22.45 21.76
C GLU A 142 -2.22 21.20 22.66
N LEU A 143 -3.42 20.77 23.08
CA LEU A 143 -3.61 19.53 23.83
C LEU A 143 -3.62 18.30 22.92
N ALA A 144 -4.30 18.36 21.77
CA ALA A 144 -4.33 17.26 20.81
C ALA A 144 -2.95 16.97 20.21
N ASP A 145 -2.22 18.02 19.82
CA ASP A 145 -0.84 17.96 19.33
C ASP A 145 0.06 17.23 20.33
N PHE A 146 -0.06 17.57 21.62
CA PHE A 146 0.66 16.88 22.69
C PHE A 146 0.24 15.42 22.82
N LEU A 147 -1.06 15.13 22.81
CA LEU A 147 -1.58 13.75 22.94
C LEU A 147 -1.11 12.83 21.80
N PHE A 148 -0.91 13.35 20.58
CA PHE A 148 -0.39 12.56 19.46
C PHE A 148 1.13 12.41 19.47
N GLU A 149 1.88 13.38 20.01
CA GLU A 149 3.34 13.31 20.10
C GLU A 149 3.83 12.57 21.34
N MET A 150 2.99 12.47 22.37
CA MET A 150 3.36 11.89 23.66
C MET A 150 3.79 10.44 23.52
N ASN A 151 4.90 10.11 24.17
CA ASN A 151 5.44 8.75 24.25
C ASN A 151 5.04 8.10 25.58
N ILE A 152 4.42 6.92 25.56
CA ILE A 152 3.97 6.24 26.78
C ILE A 152 4.85 5.02 27.01
N GLU A 153 5.76 5.10 27.96
CA GLU A 153 6.69 4.02 28.27
C GLU A 153 5.96 2.81 28.89
N VAL A 154 6.32 1.62 28.42
CA VAL A 154 5.84 0.35 28.95
C VAL A 154 6.99 -0.37 29.64
N GLU A 155 6.89 -0.55 30.96
CA GLU A 155 7.85 -1.34 31.72
C GLU A 155 7.59 -2.84 31.49
N GLY A 156 8.56 -3.53 30.89
CA GLY A 156 8.47 -4.96 30.58
C GLY A 156 9.81 -5.67 30.66
N GLU A 157 9.80 -6.91 31.16
CA GLU A 157 11.01 -7.75 31.22
C GLU A 157 11.48 -8.21 29.82
N PHE A 158 10.65 -8.07 28.78
CA PHE A 158 10.88 -8.63 27.45
C PHE A 158 11.16 -7.61 26.34
N GLY A 159 11.18 -6.31 26.66
CA GLY A 159 11.63 -5.30 25.70
C GLY A 159 10.90 -3.98 25.73
N GLY A 160 9.71 -3.90 26.37
CA GLY A 160 8.99 -2.66 26.67
C GLY A 160 8.91 -1.69 25.48
N ASP A 161 7.98 -1.93 24.56
CA ASP A 161 7.75 -1.00 23.45
C ASP A 161 6.96 0.23 23.91
N ASP A 162 7.37 1.42 23.50
CA ASP A 162 6.63 2.65 23.80
C ASP A 162 5.31 2.70 23.02
N PHE A 163 4.25 3.19 23.68
CA PHE A 163 2.91 3.26 23.13
C PHE A 163 2.56 4.67 22.65
N SER A 164 1.90 4.75 21.50
CA SER A 164 1.18 5.93 21.02
C SER A 164 -0.26 5.96 21.53
N LEU A 165 -0.96 7.08 21.28
CA LEU A 165 -2.40 7.17 21.54
C LEU A 165 -3.22 6.09 20.80
N GLN A 166 -2.78 5.67 19.60
CA GLN A 166 -3.45 4.62 18.83
C GLN A 166 -3.28 3.26 19.50
N ASP A 167 -2.11 2.99 20.06
CA ASP A 167 -1.81 1.71 20.74
C ASP A 167 -2.64 1.56 22.01
N LEU A 168 -2.86 2.65 22.77
CA LEU A 168 -3.77 2.65 23.92
C LEU A 168 -5.20 2.26 23.56
N GLU A 169 -5.70 2.69 22.39
CA GLU A 169 -7.03 2.32 21.90
C GLU A 169 -7.04 0.87 21.40
N TYR A 170 -6.03 0.45 20.64
CA TYR A 170 -5.88 -0.90 20.11
C TYR A 170 -5.83 -1.96 21.24
N HIS A 171 -5.04 -1.70 22.29
CA HIS A 171 -4.94 -2.54 23.48
C HIS A 171 -6.08 -2.31 24.50
N LYS A 172 -7.06 -1.47 24.16
CA LYS A 172 -8.27 -1.21 24.96
C LYS A 172 -8.01 -0.65 26.37
N ILE A 173 -6.88 0.04 26.54
CA ILE A 173 -6.56 0.79 27.76
C ILE A 173 -7.47 2.02 27.86
N ILE A 174 -7.79 2.63 26.72
CA ILE A 174 -8.80 3.69 26.61
C ILE A 174 -9.94 3.28 25.68
N SER A 175 -11.10 3.92 25.85
CA SER A 175 -12.22 3.82 24.92
C SER A 175 -12.35 5.14 24.17
N LEU A 176 -11.94 5.16 22.91
CA LEU A 176 -11.94 6.33 22.03
C LEU A 176 -12.37 5.95 20.62
N ASP A 177 -13.25 6.75 20.01
CA ASP A 177 -13.44 6.70 18.56
C ASP A 177 -12.27 7.46 17.93
N TYR A 178 -11.19 6.72 17.63
CA TYR A 178 -9.90 7.32 17.24
C TYR A 178 -10.03 8.19 15.99
N GLU A 179 -10.75 7.71 14.97
CA GLU A 179 -10.88 8.43 13.71
C GLU A 179 -11.72 9.70 13.85
N THR A 180 -12.79 9.66 14.66
CA THR A 180 -13.55 10.86 15.00
C THR A 180 -12.68 11.85 15.77
N PHE A 181 -11.88 11.37 16.71
CA PHE A 181 -10.97 12.21 17.50
C PHE A 181 -9.92 12.92 16.63
N VAL A 182 -9.33 12.22 15.66
CA VAL A 182 -8.38 12.81 14.69
C VAL A 182 -9.04 13.95 13.91
N LEU A 183 -10.29 13.78 13.45
CA LEU A 183 -11.02 14.84 12.74
C LEU A 183 -11.33 16.04 13.64
N GLU A 184 -11.64 15.82 14.92
CA GLU A 184 -11.82 16.89 15.90
C GLU A 184 -10.51 17.65 16.15
N ALA A 185 -9.38 16.94 16.23
CA ALA A 185 -8.06 17.55 16.36
C ALA A 185 -7.67 18.35 15.12
N LEU A 186 -7.97 17.87 13.91
CA LEU A 186 -7.75 18.61 12.66
C LEU A 186 -8.61 19.87 12.58
N ALA A 187 -9.87 19.80 13.01
CA ALA A 187 -10.74 20.96 13.17
C ALA A 187 -10.15 21.98 14.16
N ALA A 188 -9.67 21.51 15.31
CA ALA A 188 -8.99 22.36 16.30
C ALA A 188 -7.73 23.01 15.71
N ALA A 189 -6.91 22.27 14.98
CA ALA A 189 -5.73 22.78 14.30
C ALA A 189 -6.08 23.86 13.25
N TYR A 190 -7.14 23.64 12.47
CA TYR A 190 -7.57 24.55 11.42
C TYR A 190 -8.03 25.90 11.99
N TRP A 191 -8.78 25.88 13.09
CA TRP A 191 -9.38 27.08 13.66
C TRP A 191 -8.63 27.69 14.84
N GLY A 192 -7.71 26.94 15.44
CA GLY A 192 -6.85 27.38 16.53
C GLY A 192 -5.60 28.11 16.04
N ASN A 193 -5.30 28.05 14.74
CA ASN A 193 -4.11 28.65 14.14
C ASN A 193 -4.45 29.74 13.12
N GLU A 194 -3.56 30.73 13.05
CA GLU A 194 -3.58 31.77 12.03
C GLU A 194 -3.28 31.18 10.64
N MET A 195 -3.76 31.86 9.60
CA MET A 195 -3.79 31.31 8.23
C MET A 195 -2.42 30.79 7.72
N PRO A 196 -1.29 31.51 7.91
CA PRO A 196 0.04 31.02 7.51
C PRO A 196 0.51 29.76 8.25
N GLU A 197 0.09 29.56 9.50
CA GLU A 197 0.50 28.47 10.37
C GLU A 197 -0.42 27.23 10.28
N ARG A 198 -1.65 27.39 9.76
CA ARG A 198 -2.61 26.28 9.58
C ARG A 198 -2.02 25.06 8.85
N PRO A 199 -1.26 25.18 7.73
CA PRO A 199 -0.65 24.04 7.06
C PRO A 199 0.22 23.19 8.00
N GLU A 200 1.18 23.80 8.67
CA GLU A 200 2.10 23.09 9.58
C GLU A 200 1.35 22.42 10.73
N ALA A 201 0.38 23.13 11.32
CA ALA A 201 -0.44 22.59 12.40
C ALA A 201 -1.23 21.34 11.98
N LEU A 202 -1.89 21.37 10.81
CA LEU A 202 -2.61 20.20 10.29
C LEU A 202 -1.64 19.05 9.96
N TYR A 203 -0.50 19.38 9.37
CA TYR A 203 0.49 18.37 9.01
C TYR A 203 1.01 17.59 10.22
N ARG A 204 1.32 18.28 11.32
CA ARG A 204 1.77 17.64 12.56
C ARG A 204 0.75 16.64 13.11
N ILE A 205 -0.53 17.03 13.15
CA ILE A 205 -1.60 16.11 13.56
C ILE A 205 -1.66 14.89 12.64
N LEU A 206 -1.62 15.09 11.31
CA LEU A 206 -1.71 13.98 10.34
C LEU A 206 -0.49 13.04 10.39
N LEU A 207 0.70 13.60 10.61
CA LEU A 207 1.94 12.84 10.72
C LEU A 207 1.94 11.95 11.97
N ASN A 208 1.55 12.51 13.11
CA ASN A 208 1.63 11.81 14.40
C ASN A 208 0.43 10.88 14.63
N ALA A 209 -0.76 11.23 14.14
CA ALA A 209 -1.95 10.39 14.29
C ALA A 209 -1.90 9.09 13.49
N SER A 210 -1.07 8.99 12.45
CA SER A 210 -0.99 7.79 11.57
C SER A 210 -2.35 7.27 11.06
N SER A 211 -3.36 8.16 10.99
CA SER A 211 -4.72 7.79 10.63
C SER A 211 -4.80 7.36 9.16
N ARG A 212 -5.43 6.20 8.93
CA ARG A 212 -5.70 5.71 7.58
C ARG A 212 -6.91 6.40 6.98
N GLU A 213 -7.81 6.90 7.81
CA GLU A 213 -9.08 7.43 7.37
C GLU A 213 -9.13 8.95 7.21
N ALA A 214 -8.28 9.69 7.91
CA ALA A 214 -8.29 11.15 7.92
C ALA A 214 -8.01 11.73 6.52
N SER A 215 -8.80 12.74 6.15
CA SER A 215 -8.70 13.43 4.87
C SER A 215 -9.29 14.83 5.00
N LEU A 216 -8.85 15.77 4.15
CA LEU A 216 -9.46 17.10 4.09
C LEU A 216 -10.93 17.02 3.65
N GLU A 217 -11.28 16.11 2.74
CA GLU A 217 -12.66 15.87 2.34
C GLU A 217 -13.53 15.44 3.53
N LYS A 218 -13.08 14.47 4.33
CA LYS A 218 -13.81 14.05 5.54
C LYS A 218 -13.91 15.18 6.56
N LEU A 219 -12.85 15.95 6.75
CA LEU A 219 -12.89 17.14 7.60
C LEU A 219 -13.96 18.11 7.12
N MET A 220 -14.04 18.40 5.82
CA MET A 220 -15.08 19.26 5.25
C MET A 220 -16.49 18.69 5.47
N GLN A 221 -16.70 17.39 5.27
CA GLN A 221 -18.02 16.75 5.39
C GLN A 221 -18.51 16.64 6.83
N GLN A 222 -17.61 16.35 7.78
CA GLN A 222 -17.95 16.06 9.17
C GLN A 222 -17.78 17.27 10.09
N SER A 223 -17.08 18.30 9.63
CA SER A 223 -16.96 19.55 10.37
C SER A 223 -18.34 20.12 10.71
N ARG A 224 -18.48 20.59 11.96
CA ARG A 224 -19.74 21.17 12.45
C ARG A 224 -20.05 22.52 11.78
N ARG A 225 -19.05 23.16 11.19
CA ARG A 225 -19.13 24.44 10.47
C ARG A 225 -18.24 24.40 9.24
N GLU A 226 -18.62 25.13 8.20
CA GLU A 226 -17.84 25.25 6.97
C GLU A 226 -16.44 25.83 7.26
N LEU A 227 -15.42 25.29 6.57
CA LEU A 227 -14.05 25.75 6.69
C LEU A 227 -13.91 27.17 6.10
N ASP A 228 -13.58 28.16 6.93
CA ASP A 228 -13.45 29.55 6.54
C ASP A 228 -12.21 29.79 5.68
N ARG A 229 -12.35 30.56 4.60
CA ARG A 229 -11.26 30.92 3.68
C ARG A 229 -10.54 29.68 3.13
N PHE A 230 -11.28 28.59 2.89
CA PHE A 230 -10.73 27.30 2.47
C PHE A 230 -9.85 27.38 1.22
N SER A 231 -10.22 28.18 0.20
CA SER A 231 -9.41 28.33 -1.01
C SER A 231 -8.02 28.93 -0.76
N GLU A 232 -7.92 29.87 0.18
CA GLU A 232 -6.63 30.46 0.60
C GLU A 232 -5.80 29.44 1.37
N PHE A 233 -6.42 28.73 2.32
CA PHE A 233 -5.77 27.64 3.03
C PHE A 233 -5.27 26.56 2.07
N LEU A 234 -6.08 26.13 1.11
CA LEU A 234 -5.73 25.05 0.18
C LEU A 234 -4.49 25.39 -0.65
N SER A 235 -4.35 26.66 -1.04
CA SER A 235 -3.17 27.17 -1.74
C SER A 235 -1.91 27.09 -0.88
N LEU A 236 -2.01 27.46 0.39
CA LEU A 236 -0.90 27.36 1.36
C LEU A 236 -0.57 25.90 1.70
N TRP A 237 -1.59 25.06 1.80
CA TRP A 237 -1.46 23.63 2.07
C TRP A 237 -0.69 22.90 0.97
N ILE A 238 -1.07 23.15 -0.30
CA ILE A 238 -0.33 22.64 -1.46
C ILE A 238 1.13 23.11 -1.44
N ASP A 239 1.38 24.39 -1.12
CA ASP A 239 2.75 24.92 -1.10
C ASP A 239 3.61 24.36 0.05
N TYR A 240 3.00 24.11 1.20
CA TYR A 240 3.64 23.51 2.35
C TYR A 240 4.00 22.04 2.08
N LEU A 241 3.02 21.22 1.66
CA LEU A 241 3.22 19.80 1.39
C LEU A 241 4.20 19.56 0.23
N GLY A 242 4.16 20.39 -0.82
CA GLY A 242 5.07 20.29 -1.95
C GLY A 242 6.56 20.42 -1.58
N LYS A 243 6.88 20.98 -0.41
CA LYS A 243 8.25 21.13 0.09
C LYS A 243 8.71 19.97 0.99
N ILE A 244 7.81 19.05 1.34
CA ILE A 244 8.09 17.92 2.25
C ILE A 244 8.08 16.63 1.45
N GLY A 245 9.10 15.79 1.64
CA GLY A 245 9.35 14.65 0.78
C GLY A 245 8.90 13.29 1.32
N ASP A 246 8.06 13.20 2.35
CA ASP A 246 7.64 11.88 2.88
C ASP A 246 6.28 11.41 2.33
N ARG A 247 5.87 10.19 2.70
CA ARG A 247 4.63 9.58 2.22
C ARG A 247 3.36 10.25 2.72
N VAL A 248 3.42 10.90 3.89
CA VAL A 248 2.27 11.61 4.45
C VAL A 248 2.01 12.84 3.59
N ALA A 249 3.07 13.60 3.29
CA ALA A 249 2.98 14.72 2.37
C ALA A 249 2.52 14.32 0.96
N GLU A 250 3.05 13.21 0.40
CA GLU A 250 2.61 12.67 -0.89
C GLU A 250 1.09 12.45 -0.93
N ARG A 251 0.55 11.70 0.05
CA ARG A 251 -0.89 11.40 0.14
C ARG A 251 -1.74 12.65 0.19
N PHE A 252 -1.44 13.57 1.11
CA PHE A 252 -2.28 14.74 1.32
C PHE A 252 -2.12 15.80 0.23
N LEU A 253 -0.99 15.81 -0.48
CA LEU A 253 -0.79 16.70 -1.62
C LEU A 253 -1.64 16.23 -2.81
N GLN A 254 -1.69 14.92 -3.07
CA GLN A 254 -2.57 14.35 -4.09
C GLN A 254 -4.05 14.66 -3.82
N GLU A 255 -4.49 14.58 -2.55
CA GLU A 255 -5.83 14.98 -2.13
C GLU A 255 -6.05 16.48 -2.35
N ALA A 256 -5.15 17.33 -1.84
CA ALA A 256 -5.28 18.79 -1.89
C ALA A 256 -5.40 19.32 -3.32
N VAL A 257 -4.58 18.80 -4.22
CA VAL A 257 -4.61 19.19 -5.64
C VAL A 257 -5.84 18.65 -6.36
N SER A 258 -6.40 17.52 -5.92
CA SER A 258 -7.70 17.04 -6.41
C SER A 258 -8.83 17.96 -5.98
N LEU A 259 -8.84 18.38 -4.71
CA LEU A 259 -9.85 19.28 -4.13
C LEU A 259 -9.85 20.69 -4.75
N ALA A 260 -8.70 21.15 -5.27
CA ALA A 260 -8.63 22.43 -5.96
C ALA A 260 -9.46 22.44 -7.26
N ASP A 261 -9.76 21.26 -7.83
CA ASP A 261 -10.51 21.05 -9.07
C ASP A 261 -10.12 21.96 -10.24
N ASP A 262 -8.84 22.35 -10.28
CA ASP A 262 -8.25 23.20 -11.31
C ASP A 262 -7.07 22.47 -11.99
N PRO A 263 -7.19 22.08 -13.26
CA PRO A 263 -6.11 21.46 -14.02
C PRO A 263 -4.84 22.32 -14.07
N GLU A 264 -4.96 23.65 -14.07
CA GLU A 264 -3.80 24.56 -14.10
C GLU A 264 -3.06 24.56 -12.76
N ALA A 265 -3.79 24.54 -11.64
CA ALA A 265 -3.21 24.41 -10.31
C ALA A 265 -2.44 23.09 -10.14
N LEU A 266 -2.99 21.97 -10.63
CA LEU A 266 -2.33 20.67 -10.63
C LEU A 266 -1.04 20.69 -11.44
N LEU A 267 -1.07 21.21 -12.67
CA LEU A 267 0.13 21.32 -13.49
C LEU A 267 1.17 22.27 -12.91
N SER A 268 0.75 23.38 -12.32
CA SER A 268 1.64 24.32 -11.63
C SER A 268 2.36 23.64 -10.46
N ALA A 269 1.62 22.90 -9.63
CA ALA A 269 2.20 22.12 -8.54
C ALA A 269 3.14 21.03 -9.05
N ALA A 270 2.72 20.25 -10.05
CA ALA A 270 3.53 19.20 -10.65
C ALA A 270 4.86 19.74 -11.18
N ARG A 271 4.84 20.90 -11.85
CA ARG A 271 6.02 21.60 -12.38
C ARG A 271 6.94 22.15 -11.29
N LYS A 272 6.36 22.65 -10.19
CA LYS A 272 7.10 23.31 -9.12
C LYS A 272 7.77 22.31 -8.19
N TYR A 273 7.12 21.18 -7.94
CA TYR A 273 7.55 20.21 -6.92
C TYR A 273 8.03 18.87 -7.49
N THR A 274 8.31 18.78 -8.80
CA THR A 274 8.64 17.50 -9.48
C THR A 274 9.75 16.70 -8.80
N ASP A 275 10.74 17.38 -8.22
CA ASP A 275 11.89 16.74 -7.57
C ASP A 275 11.48 15.92 -6.34
N LEU A 276 10.47 16.40 -5.60
CA LEU A 276 9.93 15.72 -4.42
C LEU A 276 8.69 14.90 -4.78
N HIS A 277 7.83 15.45 -5.63
CA HIS A 277 6.49 14.95 -5.95
C HIS A 277 6.27 14.65 -7.44
N PRO A 278 7.06 13.74 -8.06
CA PRO A 278 6.90 13.38 -9.47
C PRO A 278 5.54 12.73 -9.79
N GLY A 279 4.84 12.17 -8.80
CA GLY A 279 3.51 11.57 -8.97
C GLY A 279 2.43 12.57 -9.39
N LEU A 280 2.60 13.86 -9.11
CA LEU A 280 1.66 14.89 -9.57
C LEU A 280 1.55 14.97 -11.10
N TYR A 281 2.63 14.68 -11.83
CA TYR A 281 2.56 14.58 -13.30
C TYR A 281 1.70 13.39 -13.73
N VAL A 282 1.83 12.24 -13.07
CA VAL A 282 1.01 11.06 -13.36
C VAL A 282 -0.47 11.38 -13.11
N GLN A 283 -0.78 12.00 -11.96
CA GLN A 283 -2.14 12.44 -11.64
C GLN A 283 -2.70 13.41 -12.69
N ALA A 284 -1.88 14.34 -13.18
CA ALA A 284 -2.28 15.24 -14.27
C ALA A 284 -2.59 14.48 -15.56
N LEU A 285 -1.72 13.54 -15.96
CA LEU A 285 -1.92 12.71 -17.15
C LEU A 285 -3.18 11.85 -17.05
N GLU A 286 -3.49 11.31 -15.88
CA GLU A 286 -4.73 10.55 -15.65
C GLU A 286 -5.97 11.44 -15.83
N LYS A 287 -5.95 12.71 -15.37
CA LYS A 287 -7.04 13.66 -15.62
C LYS A 287 -7.21 13.99 -17.11
N TYR A 288 -6.12 14.20 -17.86
CA TYR A 288 -6.17 14.42 -19.30
C TYR A 288 -6.70 13.21 -20.05
N LYS A 289 -6.35 11.99 -19.60
CA LYS A 289 -6.87 10.74 -20.14
C LYS A 289 -8.36 10.60 -19.91
N ALA A 290 -8.83 10.87 -18.68
CA ALA A 290 -10.25 10.81 -18.33
C ALA A 290 -11.09 11.85 -19.09
N SER A 291 -10.50 13.00 -19.45
CA SER A 291 -11.17 14.08 -20.18
C SER A 291 -11.04 13.98 -21.71
N ASP A 292 -10.41 12.92 -22.22
CA ASP A 292 -10.13 12.70 -23.65
C ASP A 292 -9.36 13.83 -24.35
N GLU A 293 -8.52 14.55 -23.59
CA GLU A 293 -7.70 15.67 -24.10
C GLU A 293 -6.35 15.17 -24.62
N THR A 294 -6.38 14.33 -25.66
CA THR A 294 -5.21 13.55 -26.12
C THR A 294 -4.00 14.42 -26.50
N GLN A 295 -4.23 15.56 -27.17
CA GLN A 295 -3.14 16.42 -27.65
C GLN A 295 -2.39 17.10 -26.51
N GLN A 296 -3.14 17.64 -25.54
CA GLN A 296 -2.59 18.25 -24.33
C GLN A 296 -1.90 17.18 -23.47
N GLY A 297 -2.54 16.01 -23.30
CA GLY A 297 -1.98 14.86 -22.59
C GLY A 297 -0.62 14.43 -23.17
N LEU A 298 -0.48 14.35 -24.50
CA LEU A 298 0.80 14.02 -25.13
C LEU A 298 1.88 15.08 -24.86
N GLN A 299 1.52 16.37 -24.90
CA GLN A 299 2.48 17.46 -24.66
C GLN A 299 2.96 17.48 -23.21
N ILE A 300 2.05 17.34 -22.26
CA ILE A 300 2.37 17.26 -20.82
C ILE A 300 3.15 15.97 -20.53
N GLY A 301 2.81 14.86 -21.19
CA GLY A 301 3.51 13.58 -21.03
C GLY A 301 4.98 13.68 -21.44
N LYS A 302 5.26 14.31 -22.58
CA LYS A 302 6.64 14.60 -23.02
C LYS A 302 7.39 15.48 -22.01
N GLU A 303 6.74 16.51 -21.48
CA GLU A 303 7.30 17.35 -20.41
C GLU A 303 7.63 16.53 -19.16
N ALA A 304 6.72 15.64 -18.73
CA ALA A 304 6.93 14.76 -17.58
C ALA A 304 8.14 13.85 -17.77
N LEU A 305 8.33 13.28 -18.96
CA LEU A 305 9.48 12.42 -19.27
C LEU A 305 10.82 13.16 -19.28
N GLU A 306 10.81 14.47 -19.55
CA GLU A 306 12.01 15.32 -19.47
C GLU A 306 12.35 15.73 -18.04
N ARG A 307 11.33 15.93 -17.18
CA ARG A 307 11.53 16.43 -15.81
C ARG A 307 11.68 15.35 -14.76
N ILE A 308 10.90 14.27 -14.85
CA ILE A 308 11.02 13.17 -13.89
C ILE A 308 12.31 12.42 -14.19
N LEU A 309 13.12 12.19 -13.16
CA LEU A 309 14.39 11.50 -13.32
C LEU A 309 14.17 10.03 -13.78
N PRO A 310 14.97 9.53 -14.74
CA PRO A 310 14.88 8.14 -15.24
C PRO A 310 14.96 7.06 -14.17
N VAL A 311 15.57 7.37 -13.01
CA VAL A 311 15.75 6.43 -11.91
C VAL A 311 14.43 6.11 -11.19
N TYR A 312 13.42 6.98 -11.22
CA TYR A 312 12.18 6.76 -10.47
C TYR A 312 11.17 5.89 -11.23
N GLN A 313 10.65 4.86 -10.57
CA GLN A 313 9.66 3.93 -11.16
C GLN A 313 8.39 4.64 -11.63
N ILE A 314 7.98 5.72 -10.96
CA ILE A 314 6.76 6.45 -11.34
C ILE A 314 6.85 7.08 -12.74
N ARG A 315 8.07 7.33 -13.24
CA ARG A 315 8.27 7.79 -14.62
C ARG A 315 7.83 6.75 -15.64
N SER A 316 7.90 5.46 -15.31
CA SER A 316 7.37 4.41 -16.17
C SER A 316 5.87 4.57 -16.37
N ARG A 317 5.11 4.81 -15.30
CA ARG A 317 3.67 5.09 -15.38
C ARG A 317 3.37 6.32 -16.25
N ALA A 318 4.13 7.40 -16.07
CA ALA A 318 4.01 8.60 -16.92
C ALA A 318 4.28 8.28 -18.40
N ALA A 319 5.30 7.46 -18.69
CA ALA A 319 5.62 7.03 -20.04
C ALA A 319 4.49 6.21 -20.66
N LEU A 320 3.87 5.30 -19.90
CA LEU A 320 2.76 4.49 -20.41
C LEU A 320 1.51 5.31 -20.70
N LEU A 321 1.13 6.24 -19.84
CA LEU A 321 0.04 7.18 -20.14
C LEU A 321 0.35 8.01 -21.41
N THR A 322 1.60 8.48 -21.53
CA THR A 322 2.07 9.22 -22.71
C THR A 322 2.02 8.37 -23.98
N ALA A 323 2.32 7.07 -23.88
CA ALA A 323 2.23 6.14 -25.01
C ALA A 323 0.79 6.02 -25.52
N GLU A 324 -0.21 5.97 -24.64
CA GLU A 324 -1.61 5.92 -25.06
C GLU A 324 -2.05 7.19 -25.78
N PHE A 325 -1.63 8.37 -25.28
CA PHE A 325 -1.89 9.62 -25.99
C PHE A 325 -1.23 9.65 -27.37
N ALA A 326 0.01 9.14 -27.48
CA ALA A 326 0.70 9.04 -28.76
C ALA A 326 -0.05 8.11 -29.73
N LEU A 327 -0.51 6.94 -29.26
CA LEU A 327 -1.32 6.01 -30.06
C LEU A 327 -2.65 6.63 -30.51
N GLY A 328 -3.33 7.38 -29.63
CA GLY A 328 -4.57 8.10 -29.96
C GLY A 328 -4.40 9.15 -31.06
N LEU A 329 -3.17 9.64 -31.27
CA LEU A 329 -2.80 10.57 -32.35
C LEU A 329 -2.09 9.88 -33.52
N GLU A 330 -2.15 8.56 -33.59
CA GLU A 330 -1.48 7.73 -34.61
C GLU A 330 0.06 7.90 -34.63
N ASP A 331 0.66 8.45 -33.56
CA ASP A 331 2.11 8.60 -33.37
C ASP A 331 2.71 7.30 -32.80
N ARG A 332 2.79 6.27 -33.65
CA ARG A 332 3.38 4.96 -33.30
C ARG A 332 4.82 5.10 -32.80
N THR A 333 5.64 5.90 -33.48
CA THR A 333 7.04 6.13 -33.10
C THR A 333 7.15 6.78 -31.72
N GLY A 334 6.25 7.71 -31.38
CA GLY A 334 6.14 8.29 -30.05
C GLY A 334 5.81 7.24 -28.99
N ALA A 335 4.87 6.34 -29.25
CA ALA A 335 4.49 5.26 -28.34
C ALA A 335 5.66 4.29 -28.08
N GLU A 336 6.40 3.89 -29.12
CA GLU A 336 7.57 2.99 -28.98
C GLU A 336 8.66 3.61 -28.11
N ARG A 337 8.95 4.91 -28.29
CA ARG A 337 9.88 5.65 -27.42
C ARG A 337 9.40 5.66 -25.97
N CYS A 338 8.10 5.83 -25.76
CA CYS A 338 7.53 5.81 -24.41
C CYS A 338 7.65 4.42 -23.76
N TRP A 339 7.44 3.33 -24.49
CA TRP A 339 7.65 1.98 -23.95
C TRP A 339 9.11 1.70 -23.58
N LEU A 340 10.07 2.24 -24.35
CA LEU A 340 11.49 2.17 -24.00
C LEU A 340 11.78 2.95 -22.70
N GLU A 341 11.25 4.17 -22.58
CA GLU A 341 11.40 4.96 -21.35
C GLU A 341 10.69 4.32 -20.15
N ALA A 342 9.57 3.63 -20.38
CA ALA A 342 8.91 2.83 -19.35
C ALA A 342 9.82 1.71 -18.83
N PHE A 343 10.46 0.95 -19.74
CA PHE A 343 11.41 -0.09 -19.36
C PHE A 343 12.68 0.48 -18.68
N ARG A 344 13.15 1.67 -19.10
CA ARG A 344 14.29 2.36 -18.49
C ARG A 344 14.03 2.71 -17.03
N SER A 345 12.82 3.15 -16.73
CA SER A 345 12.41 3.60 -15.40
C SER A 345 11.81 2.51 -14.53
N ASP A 346 11.33 1.41 -15.11
CA ASP A 346 10.91 0.22 -14.39
C ASP A 346 11.25 -1.01 -15.23
N SER A 347 12.34 -1.69 -14.90
CA SER A 347 12.88 -2.79 -15.72
C SER A 347 12.26 -4.14 -15.38
N SER A 348 10.93 -4.22 -15.49
CA SER A 348 10.13 -5.41 -15.25
C SER A 348 10.03 -6.33 -16.49
N VAL A 349 9.53 -7.56 -16.28
CA VAL A 349 9.29 -8.52 -17.36
C VAL A 349 8.18 -8.02 -18.30
N GLU A 350 7.13 -7.41 -17.76
CA GLU A 350 6.02 -6.81 -18.49
C GLU A 350 6.52 -5.71 -19.43
N ASN A 351 7.31 -4.78 -18.89
CA ASN A 351 7.83 -3.65 -19.66
C ASN A 351 8.78 -4.13 -20.75
N TYR A 352 9.60 -5.16 -20.46
CA TYR A 352 10.47 -5.79 -21.46
C TYR A 352 9.67 -6.47 -22.57
N LEU A 353 8.71 -7.35 -22.22
CA LEU A 353 7.92 -8.07 -23.21
C LEU A 353 7.08 -7.10 -24.05
N ARG A 354 6.50 -6.04 -23.46
CA ARG A 354 5.78 -5.00 -24.21
C ARG A 354 6.70 -4.33 -25.22
N LEU A 355 7.88 -3.88 -24.78
CA LEU A 355 8.88 -3.27 -25.64
C LEU A 355 9.31 -4.21 -26.79
N MET A 356 9.48 -5.50 -26.50
CA MET A 356 9.92 -6.47 -27.51
C MET A 356 8.83 -6.89 -28.49
N LEU A 357 7.57 -6.91 -28.07
CA LEU A 357 6.47 -7.50 -28.84
C LEU A 357 5.60 -6.48 -29.58
N GLU A 358 5.47 -5.28 -29.02
CA GLU A 358 4.60 -4.23 -29.54
C GLU A 358 5.33 -3.24 -30.45
N CYS A 359 6.65 -3.07 -30.28
CA CYS A 359 7.44 -2.28 -31.23
C CYS A 359 7.63 -2.99 -32.57
N GLU A 360 7.66 -2.21 -33.65
CA GLU A 360 8.02 -2.68 -34.99
C GLU A 360 9.52 -2.98 -35.09
N ASP A 361 10.39 -2.10 -34.57
CA ASP A 361 11.84 -2.33 -34.49
C ASP A 361 12.24 -3.12 -33.25
N GLY A 362 11.98 -4.44 -33.29
CA GLY A 362 12.36 -5.34 -32.21
C GLY A 362 13.87 -5.50 -31.99
N ARG A 363 14.73 -5.14 -32.98
CA ARG A 363 16.19 -5.33 -32.86
C ARG A 363 16.87 -4.15 -32.20
N GLY A 364 16.58 -2.91 -32.61
CA GLY A 364 17.13 -1.71 -32.00
C GLY A 364 16.78 -1.60 -30.52
N ASN A 365 15.52 -1.89 -30.19
CA ASN A 365 15.03 -1.87 -28.81
C ASN A 365 15.68 -2.95 -27.93
N ARG A 366 16.01 -4.12 -28.48
CA ARG A 366 16.68 -5.20 -27.73
C ARG A 366 18.08 -4.79 -27.28
N GLU A 367 18.86 -4.14 -28.14
CA GLU A 367 20.21 -3.69 -27.78
C GLU A 367 20.19 -2.63 -26.68
N GLU A 368 19.26 -1.68 -26.76
CA GLU A 368 19.14 -0.64 -25.75
C GLU A 368 18.61 -1.19 -24.43
N ALA A 369 17.60 -2.06 -24.46
CA ALA A 369 17.11 -2.77 -23.28
C ALA A 369 18.25 -3.56 -22.60
N ARG A 370 19.11 -4.20 -23.40
CA ARG A 370 20.31 -4.89 -22.89
C ARG A 370 21.27 -3.97 -22.15
N ARG A 371 21.54 -2.78 -22.69
CA ARG A 371 22.40 -1.80 -22.01
C ARG A 371 21.80 -1.41 -20.66
N ILE A 372 20.51 -1.07 -20.65
CA ILE A 372 19.77 -0.67 -19.45
C ILE A 372 19.90 -1.73 -18.35
N TYR A 373 19.46 -2.97 -18.59
CA TYR A 373 19.49 -3.96 -17.52
C TYR A 373 20.92 -4.38 -17.18
N THR A 374 21.89 -4.35 -18.11
CA THR A 374 23.28 -4.67 -17.76
C THR A 374 23.89 -3.62 -16.82
N GLU A 375 23.55 -2.34 -17.00
CA GLU A 375 23.99 -1.26 -16.13
C GLU A 375 23.38 -1.37 -14.72
N LEU A 376 22.07 -1.65 -14.63
CA LEU A 376 21.35 -1.82 -13.37
C LEU A 376 21.90 -2.95 -12.48
N PHE A 377 22.45 -3.99 -13.09
CA PHE A 377 23.00 -5.14 -12.36
C PHE A 377 24.55 -5.15 -12.27
N SER A 378 25.19 -4.02 -12.59
CA SER A 378 26.64 -3.84 -12.44
C SER A 378 27.07 -3.76 -10.96
N GLU A 379 28.35 -4.02 -10.67
CA GLU A 379 28.89 -3.98 -9.29
C GLU A 379 28.71 -2.61 -8.61
N THR A 380 28.72 -1.52 -9.39
CA THR A 380 28.47 -0.15 -8.93
C THR A 380 27.05 0.03 -8.39
N ALA A 381 26.06 -0.68 -8.95
CA ALA A 381 24.66 -0.60 -8.53
C ALA A 381 24.41 -1.36 -7.21
N LYS A 382 25.15 -2.45 -6.96
CA LYS A 382 25.04 -3.26 -5.73
C LYS A 382 25.39 -2.49 -4.46
N ALA A 383 26.24 -1.46 -4.55
CA ALA A 383 26.63 -0.62 -3.41
C ALA A 383 25.51 0.29 -2.88
N LYS A 384 24.41 0.48 -3.64
CA LYS A 384 23.23 1.25 -3.23
C LYS A 384 22.08 0.38 -2.68
N ALA A 385 22.20 -0.94 -2.75
CA ALA A 385 21.16 -1.87 -2.35
C ALA A 385 21.17 -2.05 -0.82
N GLY A 386 20.18 -1.48 -0.13
CA GLY A 386 20.07 -1.63 1.33
C GLY A 386 18.97 -0.81 2.01
N GLN A 387 18.38 0.17 1.33
CA GLN A 387 17.25 0.93 1.87
C GLN A 387 15.96 0.50 1.18
N TYR A 388 14.95 0.13 1.97
CA TYR A 388 13.61 -0.14 1.46
C TYR A 388 13.01 1.19 0.97
N GLN A 389 12.97 1.38 -0.35
CA GLN A 389 12.44 2.58 -0.98
C GLN A 389 11.01 2.37 -1.46
N THR A 390 10.21 3.43 -1.38
CA THR A 390 8.77 3.31 -1.41
C THR A 390 8.13 4.69 -1.65
N GLY A 391 6.88 4.75 -2.11
CA GLY A 391 6.27 6.01 -2.56
C GLY A 391 6.74 6.42 -3.96
N GLU A 392 6.41 7.63 -4.37
CA GLU A 392 6.64 8.13 -5.74
C GLU A 392 8.11 8.28 -6.16
N ARG A 393 9.05 8.39 -5.20
CA ARG A 393 10.50 8.46 -5.46
C ARG A 393 11.21 7.11 -5.35
N LYS A 394 10.48 6.01 -5.38
CA LYS A 394 11.05 4.66 -5.43
C LYS A 394 11.93 4.49 -6.68
N GLU A 395 13.20 4.14 -6.48
CA GLU A 395 14.14 3.90 -7.58
C GLU A 395 13.91 2.56 -8.29
N ASN A 396 14.30 2.49 -9.55
CA ASN A 396 14.33 1.28 -10.36
C ASN A 396 15.45 0.35 -9.87
N SER A 397 15.11 -0.49 -8.90
CA SER A 397 16.02 -1.50 -8.32
C SER A 397 15.40 -2.90 -8.46
N PRO A 398 15.40 -3.48 -9.67
CA PRO A 398 14.80 -4.79 -9.91
C PRO A 398 15.56 -5.90 -9.16
N GLU A 399 14.83 -6.91 -8.68
CA GLU A 399 15.44 -8.07 -8.02
C GLU A 399 16.36 -8.84 -8.98
N HIS A 400 17.37 -9.55 -8.45
CA HIS A 400 18.26 -10.38 -9.26
C HIS A 400 17.53 -11.43 -10.11
N ARG A 401 16.43 -12.00 -9.63
CA ARG A 401 15.60 -12.93 -10.42
C ARG A 401 14.95 -12.28 -11.65
N THR A 402 14.74 -10.97 -11.61
CA THR A 402 14.28 -10.20 -12.77
C THR A 402 15.40 -10.11 -13.80
N TYR A 403 16.65 -9.88 -13.39
CA TYR A 403 17.81 -9.93 -14.30
C TYR A 403 17.90 -11.27 -15.03
N ASP A 404 17.78 -12.38 -14.30
CA ASP A 404 17.87 -13.71 -14.88
C ASP A 404 16.71 -13.97 -15.87
N SER A 405 15.51 -13.47 -15.56
CA SER A 405 14.38 -13.46 -16.50
C SER A 405 14.65 -12.62 -17.75
N LEU A 406 15.25 -11.44 -17.60
CA LEU A 406 15.61 -10.57 -18.74
C LEU A 406 16.70 -11.19 -19.61
N LEU A 407 17.68 -11.90 -19.03
CA LEU A 407 18.65 -12.68 -19.79
C LEU A 407 17.96 -13.79 -20.61
N PHE A 408 16.98 -14.47 -20.02
CA PHE A 408 16.18 -15.46 -20.73
C PHE A 408 15.45 -14.84 -21.92
N PHE A 409 14.72 -13.75 -21.70
CA PHE A 409 13.95 -13.09 -22.76
C PHE A 409 14.82 -12.35 -23.81
N ASP A 410 16.05 -11.96 -23.48
CA ASP A 410 17.05 -11.48 -24.45
C ASP A 410 17.67 -12.62 -25.29
N GLY A 411 17.38 -13.88 -24.97
CA GLY A 411 17.96 -15.06 -25.63
C GLY A 411 19.41 -15.33 -25.22
N ARG A 412 19.86 -14.82 -24.07
CA ARG A 412 21.22 -14.98 -23.53
C ARG A 412 21.34 -16.25 -22.71
N PHE A 413 20.86 -17.37 -23.26
CA PHE A 413 20.72 -18.64 -22.56
C PHE A 413 22.02 -19.15 -21.94
N GLY A 414 23.13 -19.09 -22.68
CA GLY A 414 24.44 -19.49 -22.15
C GLY A 414 24.86 -18.71 -20.91
N GLN A 415 24.68 -17.38 -20.91
CA GLN A 415 25.02 -16.54 -19.76
C GLN A 415 24.07 -16.79 -18.58
N LEU A 416 22.78 -16.98 -18.84
CA LEU A 416 21.80 -17.32 -17.83
C LEU A 416 22.16 -18.64 -17.15
N ILE A 417 22.50 -19.67 -17.93
CA ILE A 417 22.87 -20.98 -17.40
C ILE A 417 24.15 -20.88 -16.57
N GLU A 418 25.14 -20.12 -17.02
CA GLU A 418 26.42 -19.97 -16.32
C GLU A 418 26.28 -19.21 -14.99
N LYS A 419 25.40 -18.20 -14.91
CA LYS A 419 25.37 -17.25 -13.79
C LYS A 419 24.11 -17.30 -12.92
N GLY A 420 22.97 -17.64 -13.52
CA GLY A 420 21.67 -17.69 -12.84
C GLY A 420 21.20 -19.10 -12.49
N MET A 421 21.76 -20.13 -13.13
CA MET A 421 21.43 -21.54 -12.89
C MET A 421 22.65 -22.39 -12.51
N ASP A 422 23.51 -21.86 -11.62
CA ASP A 422 24.80 -22.47 -11.24
C ASP A 422 24.75 -23.28 -9.93
N ASP A 423 23.55 -23.49 -9.35
CA ASP A 423 23.41 -24.21 -8.09
C ASP A 423 23.81 -25.68 -8.24
N ARG A 424 24.77 -26.10 -7.39
CA ARG A 424 25.35 -27.45 -7.40
C ARG A 424 24.65 -28.42 -6.46
N TYR A 425 23.68 -27.95 -5.68
CA TYR A 425 22.98 -28.76 -4.70
C TYR A 425 21.56 -29.10 -5.14
N ALA A 426 21.10 -30.30 -4.77
CA ALA A 426 19.73 -30.74 -5.03
C ALA A 426 18.66 -30.02 -4.18
N LEU A 427 19.08 -29.34 -3.10
CA LEU A 427 18.22 -28.68 -2.11
C LEU A 427 18.66 -27.24 -1.94
N GLY A 428 17.77 -26.37 -1.44
CA GLY A 428 18.10 -24.96 -1.22
C GLY A 428 17.77 -24.03 -2.39
N TRP A 429 17.07 -24.50 -3.42
CA TRP A 429 16.65 -23.67 -4.55
C TRP A 429 15.65 -22.55 -4.21
N SER A 430 15.19 -22.47 -2.96
CA SER A 430 14.35 -21.38 -2.52
C SER A 430 15.18 -20.09 -2.47
N GLY A 431 14.86 -19.12 -3.34
CA GLY A 431 15.62 -17.88 -3.47
C GLY A 431 16.65 -17.88 -4.60
N THR A 432 16.85 -18.99 -5.31
CA THR A 432 17.64 -19.04 -6.56
C THR A 432 16.72 -18.98 -7.78
N PHE A 433 17.28 -18.78 -8.98
CA PHE A 433 16.51 -18.79 -10.24
C PHE A 433 16.33 -20.20 -10.83
N MET A 434 16.72 -21.25 -10.10
CA MET A 434 16.69 -22.62 -10.62
C MET A 434 15.28 -23.07 -11.03
N LYS A 435 14.25 -22.76 -10.23
CA LYS A 435 12.88 -23.21 -10.48
C LYS A 435 12.26 -22.48 -11.66
N GLU A 436 12.43 -21.17 -11.69
CA GLU A 436 11.98 -20.28 -12.75
C GLU A 436 12.68 -20.59 -14.07
N GLY A 437 14.01 -20.78 -14.03
CA GLY A 437 14.81 -21.17 -15.18
C GLY A 437 14.38 -22.50 -15.77
N LEU A 438 14.19 -23.55 -14.93
CA LEU A 438 13.66 -24.83 -15.40
C LEU A 438 12.29 -24.66 -16.05
N ALA A 439 11.37 -23.94 -15.40
CA ALA A 439 10.04 -23.70 -15.94
C ALA A 439 10.09 -23.00 -17.31
N LEU A 440 10.87 -21.92 -17.43
CA LEU A 440 11.03 -21.16 -18.67
C LEU A 440 11.64 -21.98 -19.80
N PHE A 441 12.72 -22.72 -19.55
CA PHE A 441 13.35 -23.55 -20.58
C PHE A 441 12.42 -24.70 -21.01
N LEU A 442 11.72 -25.35 -20.09
CA LEU A 442 10.74 -26.39 -20.42
C LEU A 442 9.59 -25.83 -21.28
N LEU A 443 9.09 -24.63 -20.97
CA LEU A 443 8.10 -23.93 -21.79
C LEU A 443 8.63 -23.57 -23.18
N TYR A 444 9.89 -23.15 -23.27
CA TYR A 444 10.52 -22.79 -24.53
C TYR A 444 10.70 -23.99 -25.46
N PHE A 445 11.16 -25.13 -24.94
CA PHE A 445 11.38 -26.34 -25.73
C PHE A 445 10.12 -27.16 -26.04
N TYR A 446 8.99 -26.83 -25.40
CA TYR A 446 7.72 -27.46 -25.71
C TYR A 446 7.15 -26.97 -27.05
N GLU A 447 7.05 -27.84 -28.06
CA GLU A 447 6.65 -27.41 -29.43
C GLU A 447 5.13 -27.24 -29.62
N GLY A 448 4.32 -27.65 -28.64
CA GLY A 448 2.87 -27.48 -28.69
C GLY A 448 2.42 -26.02 -28.52
N ARG A 449 1.22 -25.73 -29.03
CA ARG A 449 0.54 -24.44 -28.80
C ARG A 449 -0.33 -24.43 -27.54
N GLU A 450 -0.95 -25.57 -27.22
CA GLU A 450 -1.77 -25.74 -26.02
C GLU A 450 -0.93 -26.41 -24.92
N LEU A 451 -0.87 -25.79 -23.74
CA LEU A 451 -0.12 -26.36 -22.62
C LEU A 451 -0.84 -27.58 -22.05
N LEU A 452 -0.10 -28.67 -21.86
CA LEU A 452 -0.51 -29.86 -21.10
C LEU A 452 -0.29 -29.65 -19.59
N GLU A 453 -0.60 -30.65 -18.75
CA GLU A 453 -0.59 -30.49 -17.28
C GLU A 453 0.75 -29.97 -16.72
N GLY A 454 1.88 -30.51 -17.19
CA GLY A 454 3.21 -30.09 -16.77
C GLY A 454 3.53 -28.68 -17.22
N GLY A 455 3.32 -28.37 -18.50
CA GLY A 455 3.50 -27.04 -19.07
C GLY A 455 2.62 -25.98 -18.40
N ARG A 456 1.35 -26.28 -18.11
CA ARG A 456 0.45 -25.38 -17.37
C ARG A 456 1.01 -25.06 -16.00
N GLU A 457 1.54 -26.05 -15.29
CA GLU A 457 2.16 -25.84 -13.98
C GLU A 457 3.47 -25.05 -14.08
N MET A 458 4.30 -25.27 -15.11
CA MET A 458 5.51 -24.45 -15.35
C MET A 458 5.15 -22.98 -15.58
N CYS A 459 4.14 -22.74 -16.43
CA CYS A 459 3.63 -21.40 -16.72
C CYS A 459 3.10 -20.73 -15.45
N ARG A 460 2.25 -21.42 -14.69
CA ARG A 460 1.69 -20.94 -13.43
C ARG A 460 2.77 -20.61 -12.41
N LYS A 461 3.77 -21.49 -12.24
CA LYS A 461 4.89 -21.28 -11.32
C LYS A 461 5.68 -20.02 -11.68
N TYR A 462 5.99 -19.84 -12.97
CA TYR A 462 6.74 -18.68 -13.41
C TYR A 462 5.94 -17.39 -13.21
N VAL A 463 4.71 -17.32 -13.74
CA VAL A 463 3.80 -16.16 -13.61
C VAL A 463 3.60 -15.77 -12.14
N SER A 464 3.40 -16.75 -11.26
CA SER A 464 3.25 -16.49 -9.81
C SER A 464 4.55 -15.98 -9.18
N SER A 465 5.71 -16.48 -9.60
CA SER A 465 7.00 -16.08 -9.02
C SER A 465 7.38 -14.64 -9.39
N VAL A 466 7.20 -14.27 -10.66
CA VAL A 466 7.47 -12.90 -11.13
C VAL A 466 6.31 -11.94 -10.89
N LYS A 467 5.19 -12.42 -10.34
CA LYS A 467 3.94 -11.66 -10.13
C LYS A 467 3.46 -10.96 -11.40
N PHE A 468 3.55 -11.66 -12.54
CA PHE A 468 3.19 -11.10 -13.83
C PHE A 468 1.71 -10.69 -13.85
N GLN A 469 1.43 -9.47 -14.32
CA GLN A 469 0.07 -8.95 -14.48
C GLN A 469 -0.21 -8.55 -15.92
N SER A 470 -1.26 -9.12 -16.50
CA SER A 470 -1.73 -8.80 -17.85
C SER A 470 -2.11 -7.32 -17.98
N GLU A 471 -2.75 -6.74 -16.97
CA GLU A 471 -3.09 -5.31 -16.90
C GLU A 471 -1.83 -4.43 -16.94
N ALA A 472 -0.79 -4.79 -16.18
CA ALA A 472 0.47 -4.04 -16.15
C ALA A 472 1.18 -4.03 -17.51
N TYR A 473 1.15 -5.17 -18.22
CA TYR A 473 1.63 -5.26 -19.60
C TYR A 473 0.80 -4.38 -20.55
N LEU A 474 -0.53 -4.44 -20.45
CA LEU A 474 -1.44 -3.80 -21.40
C LEU A 474 -1.50 -2.27 -21.27
N ASN A 475 -1.17 -1.73 -20.09
CA ASN A 475 -0.98 -0.29 -19.90
C ASN A 475 -0.09 0.30 -21.00
N GLY A 476 -0.48 1.44 -21.59
CA GLY A 476 0.30 2.04 -22.65
C GLY A 476 0.10 1.43 -24.04
N THR A 477 -0.72 0.39 -24.20
CA THR A 477 -0.95 -0.26 -25.51
C THR A 477 -2.30 0.07 -26.13
N GLY A 478 -3.23 0.68 -25.38
CA GLY A 478 -4.59 0.98 -25.83
C GLY A 478 -5.45 -0.26 -26.07
N ARG A 479 -5.10 -1.40 -25.46
CA ARG A 479 -5.81 -2.68 -25.60
C ARG A 479 -6.16 -3.25 -24.23
N ASP A 480 -7.18 -4.10 -24.22
CA ASP A 480 -7.61 -4.89 -23.07
C ASP A 480 -7.56 -6.39 -23.42
N THR A 481 -7.58 -7.24 -22.39
CA THR A 481 -7.70 -8.70 -22.54
C THR A 481 -8.82 -9.26 -21.67
N LYS A 482 -9.34 -10.42 -22.06
CA LYS A 482 -10.25 -11.25 -21.25
C LYS A 482 -9.59 -12.52 -20.71
N GLU A 483 -8.35 -12.79 -21.15
CA GLU A 483 -7.53 -13.89 -20.64
C GLU A 483 -7.11 -13.59 -19.20
N ASP A 484 -6.89 -14.64 -18.42
CA ASP A 484 -6.21 -14.49 -17.13
C ASP A 484 -4.71 -14.23 -17.33
N ASP A 485 -4.00 -13.88 -16.26
CA ASP A 485 -2.56 -13.54 -16.32
C ASP A 485 -1.73 -14.68 -16.90
N GLN A 486 -2.12 -15.93 -16.64
CA GLN A 486 -1.40 -17.11 -17.13
C GLN A 486 -1.60 -17.31 -18.64
N GLY A 487 -2.84 -17.25 -19.10
CA GLY A 487 -3.20 -17.38 -20.51
C GLY A 487 -2.58 -16.25 -21.34
N PHE A 488 -2.67 -15.02 -20.85
CA PHE A 488 -2.09 -13.86 -21.51
C PHE A 488 -0.56 -13.90 -21.55
N PHE A 489 0.08 -14.31 -20.45
CA PHE A 489 1.53 -14.54 -20.45
C PHE A 489 1.93 -15.58 -21.50
N TRP A 490 1.20 -16.71 -21.58
CA TRP A 490 1.50 -17.76 -22.55
C TRP A 490 1.36 -17.28 -24.01
N GLU A 491 0.34 -16.47 -24.31
CA GLU A 491 0.20 -15.83 -25.63
C GLU A 491 1.43 -14.96 -25.96
N CYS A 492 1.82 -14.09 -25.03
CA CYS A 492 3.01 -13.25 -25.17
C CYS A 492 4.29 -14.10 -25.33
N PHE A 493 4.41 -15.17 -24.56
CA PHE A 493 5.55 -16.08 -24.59
C PHE A 493 5.67 -16.77 -25.96
N LEU A 494 4.57 -17.25 -26.53
CA LEU A 494 4.56 -17.84 -27.87
C LEU A 494 4.99 -16.83 -28.94
N ARG A 495 4.45 -15.60 -28.91
CA ARG A 495 4.84 -14.51 -29.82
C ARG A 495 6.33 -14.15 -29.69
N TRP A 496 6.85 -14.16 -28.47
CA TRP A 496 8.26 -13.89 -28.20
C TRP A 496 9.16 -15.02 -28.71
N ARG A 497 8.77 -16.28 -28.45
CA ARG A 497 9.51 -17.47 -28.87
C ARG A 497 9.75 -17.52 -30.37
N GLU A 498 8.78 -17.10 -31.17
CA GLU A 498 8.93 -17.00 -32.64
C GLU A 498 10.03 -16.01 -33.09
N ARG A 499 10.45 -15.09 -32.22
CA ARG A 499 11.49 -14.08 -32.48
C ARG A 499 12.87 -14.46 -31.94
N ILE A 500 13.01 -15.63 -31.32
CA ILE A 500 14.27 -16.14 -30.76
C ILE A 500 14.62 -17.45 -31.45
N SER A 501 15.88 -17.60 -31.82
CA SER A 501 16.40 -18.82 -32.43
C SER A 501 17.55 -19.36 -31.60
N ILE A 502 17.55 -20.67 -31.40
CA ILE A 502 18.64 -21.43 -30.79
C ILE A 502 19.09 -22.50 -31.78
N SER A 503 20.37 -22.89 -31.76
CA SER A 503 20.83 -24.00 -32.60
C SER A 503 20.34 -25.34 -32.03
N GLU A 504 20.26 -26.37 -32.87
CA GLU A 504 19.89 -27.71 -32.40
C GLU A 504 20.96 -28.27 -31.43
N GLU A 505 22.24 -28.01 -31.67
CA GLU A 505 23.34 -28.39 -30.78
C GLU A 505 23.19 -27.74 -29.38
N GLU A 506 22.88 -26.45 -29.33
CA GLU A 506 22.65 -25.76 -28.06
C GLU A 506 21.35 -26.24 -27.40
N THR A 507 20.31 -26.55 -28.18
CA THR A 507 19.07 -27.14 -27.70
C THR A 507 19.31 -28.48 -27.00
N GLU A 508 20.01 -29.40 -27.65
CA GLU A 508 20.35 -30.71 -27.09
C GLU A 508 21.19 -30.55 -25.81
N GLY A 509 22.19 -29.65 -25.83
CA GLY A 509 23.04 -29.40 -24.66
C GLY A 509 22.30 -28.78 -23.47
N ILE A 510 21.31 -27.91 -23.70
CA ILE A 510 20.47 -27.38 -22.62
C ILE A 510 19.50 -28.45 -22.12
N LEU A 511 18.85 -29.20 -23.01
CA LEU A 511 17.95 -30.29 -22.62
C LEU A 511 18.66 -31.31 -21.73
N GLU A 512 19.89 -31.72 -22.07
CA GLU A 512 20.69 -32.61 -21.22
C GLU A 512 20.93 -32.01 -19.82
N LYS A 513 21.19 -30.70 -19.72
CA LYS A 513 21.31 -30.03 -18.42
C LYS A 513 20.00 -30.01 -17.65
N LEU A 514 18.86 -29.74 -18.30
CA LEU A 514 17.54 -29.79 -17.66
C LEU A 514 17.25 -31.18 -17.10
N GLU A 515 17.52 -32.23 -17.87
CA GLU A 515 17.36 -33.62 -17.43
C GLU A 515 18.20 -33.92 -16.19
N ASN A 516 19.48 -33.52 -16.21
CA ASN A 516 20.38 -33.69 -15.07
C ASN A 516 19.92 -32.92 -13.82
N TRP A 517 19.50 -31.66 -13.97
CA TRP A 517 19.00 -30.87 -12.84
C TRP A 517 17.70 -31.43 -12.26
N ILE A 518 16.77 -31.86 -13.12
CA ILE A 518 15.51 -32.48 -12.68
C ILE A 518 15.80 -33.79 -11.96
N GLN A 519 16.68 -34.64 -12.51
CA GLN A 519 17.09 -35.88 -11.85
C GLN A 519 17.74 -35.60 -10.49
N MET A 520 18.71 -34.69 -10.44
CA MET A 520 19.38 -34.28 -9.21
C MET A 520 18.37 -33.80 -8.15
N ARG A 521 17.42 -32.95 -8.55
CA ARG A 521 16.36 -32.45 -7.66
C ARG A 521 15.48 -33.55 -7.13
N VAL A 522 15.01 -34.45 -8.01
CA VAL A 522 14.14 -35.56 -7.62
C VAL A 522 14.87 -36.48 -6.65
N GLU A 523 16.13 -36.84 -6.95
CA GLU A 523 16.95 -37.67 -6.06
C GLU A 523 17.11 -37.03 -4.68
N GLY A 524 17.53 -35.76 -4.60
CA GLY A 524 17.70 -35.08 -3.32
C GLY A 524 16.43 -34.97 -2.49
N ILE A 525 15.28 -34.73 -3.13
CA ILE A 525 13.97 -34.68 -2.46
C ILE A 525 13.51 -36.07 -2.00
N MET A 526 13.74 -37.11 -2.81
CA MET A 526 13.34 -38.48 -2.50
C MET A 526 14.20 -39.10 -1.40
N ASP A 527 15.51 -38.85 -1.41
CA ASP A 527 16.45 -39.39 -0.43
C ASP A 527 16.18 -38.81 0.97
N LYS A 528 15.95 -37.50 1.06
CA LYS A 528 15.62 -36.84 2.33
C LYS A 528 14.14 -36.87 2.70
N SER A 529 13.30 -37.51 1.88
CA SER A 529 11.86 -37.67 2.12
C SER A 529 11.10 -36.35 2.34
N HIS A 530 11.48 -35.28 1.62
CA HIS A 530 10.81 -33.97 1.70
C HIS A 530 9.47 -33.98 0.95
N ARG A 531 8.44 -34.58 1.56
CA ARG A 531 7.13 -34.85 0.91
C ARG A 531 6.44 -33.62 0.31
N ASN A 532 6.62 -32.43 0.91
CA ASN A 532 6.02 -31.19 0.44
C ASN A 532 6.49 -30.76 -0.97
N TYR A 533 7.58 -31.35 -1.47
CA TYR A 533 8.13 -31.05 -2.80
C TYR A 533 7.86 -32.14 -3.83
N TYR A 534 7.10 -33.19 -3.48
CA TYR A 534 6.78 -34.26 -4.42
C TYR A 534 5.97 -33.76 -5.62
N GLY A 535 5.03 -32.83 -5.39
CA GLY A 535 4.26 -32.20 -6.47
C GLY A 535 5.13 -31.37 -7.42
N GLU A 536 6.13 -30.65 -6.89
CA GLU A 536 7.11 -29.90 -7.70
C GLU A 536 7.93 -30.83 -8.58
N CYS A 537 8.47 -31.92 -8.02
CA CYS A 537 9.21 -32.93 -8.78
C CYS A 537 8.33 -33.58 -9.87
N ALA A 538 7.09 -33.95 -9.54
CA ALA A 538 6.17 -34.56 -10.48
C ALA A 538 5.83 -33.61 -11.64
N ALA A 539 5.67 -32.31 -11.37
CA ALA A 539 5.44 -31.30 -12.38
C ALA A 539 6.62 -31.15 -13.36
N PHE A 540 7.86 -31.10 -12.85
CA PHE A 540 9.05 -31.03 -13.71
C PHE A 540 9.20 -32.27 -14.59
N ILE A 541 8.97 -33.46 -14.03
CA ILE A 541 8.98 -34.71 -14.79
C ILE A 541 7.91 -34.70 -15.88
N ALA A 542 6.70 -34.23 -15.55
CA ALA A 542 5.62 -34.12 -16.52
C ALA A 542 5.99 -33.18 -17.67
N ALA A 543 6.46 -31.97 -17.35
CA ALA A 543 6.82 -30.97 -18.34
C ALA A 543 7.99 -31.43 -19.23
N LEU A 544 9.02 -32.05 -18.68
CA LEU A 544 10.12 -32.64 -19.47
C LEU A 544 9.62 -33.77 -20.39
N GLY A 545 8.71 -34.60 -19.88
CA GLY A 545 8.07 -35.65 -20.66
C GLY A 545 7.23 -35.10 -21.83
N GLU A 546 6.51 -34.00 -21.60
CA GLU A 546 5.73 -33.29 -22.61
C GLU A 546 6.64 -32.65 -23.68
N VAL A 547 7.78 -32.09 -23.28
CA VAL A 547 8.81 -31.58 -24.19
C VAL A 547 9.31 -32.72 -25.10
N ARG A 548 9.73 -33.84 -24.52
CA ARG A 548 10.19 -35.03 -25.28
C ARG A 548 9.14 -35.53 -26.27
N GLU A 549 7.89 -35.61 -25.83
CA GLU A 549 6.78 -36.06 -26.67
C GLU A 549 6.47 -35.08 -27.80
N SER A 550 6.45 -33.77 -27.51
CA SER A 550 6.25 -32.74 -28.54
C SER A 550 7.34 -32.73 -29.61
N ARG A 551 8.57 -33.11 -29.24
CA ARG A 551 9.75 -33.21 -30.11
C ARG A 551 9.87 -34.57 -30.82
N GLY A 552 8.82 -35.40 -30.80
CA GLY A 552 8.73 -36.63 -31.59
C GLY A 552 9.01 -37.93 -30.83
N GLU A 553 9.26 -37.90 -29.52
CA GLU A 553 9.37 -39.13 -28.74
C GLU A 553 7.98 -39.73 -28.47
N LEU A 554 7.68 -40.86 -29.14
CA LEU A 554 6.40 -41.55 -28.95
C LEU A 554 6.15 -41.89 -27.47
N ALA A 555 5.07 -41.34 -26.90
CA ALA A 555 4.68 -41.51 -25.49
C ALA A 555 5.77 -41.09 -24.50
N GLY A 556 6.57 -40.06 -24.83
CA GLY A 556 7.68 -39.57 -24.01
C GLY A 556 7.28 -39.26 -22.57
N LYS A 557 6.15 -38.56 -22.37
CA LYS A 557 5.61 -38.25 -21.04
C LYS A 557 5.31 -39.51 -20.22
N ALA A 558 4.54 -40.43 -20.80
CA ALA A 558 4.14 -41.65 -20.11
C ALA A 558 5.34 -42.54 -19.74
N LYS A 559 6.32 -42.67 -20.64
CA LYS A 559 7.55 -43.43 -20.40
C LYS A 559 8.38 -42.84 -19.26
N LEU A 560 8.61 -41.53 -19.28
CA LEU A 560 9.42 -40.86 -18.27
C LEU A 560 8.76 -40.92 -16.89
N MET A 561 7.44 -40.71 -16.81
CA MET A 561 6.70 -40.85 -15.55
C MET A 561 6.78 -42.28 -15.00
N GLU A 562 6.67 -43.29 -15.86
CA GLU A 562 6.75 -44.70 -15.45
C GLU A 562 8.17 -45.08 -14.96
N GLU A 563 9.21 -44.51 -15.58
CA GLU A 563 10.59 -44.66 -15.14
C GLU A 563 10.77 -44.18 -13.70
N TYR A 564 10.34 -42.94 -13.41
CA TYR A 564 10.40 -42.37 -12.06
C TYR A 564 9.51 -43.11 -11.06
N ARG A 565 8.30 -43.54 -11.48
CA ARG A 565 7.40 -44.35 -10.65
C ARG A 565 8.07 -45.66 -10.24
N SER A 566 8.70 -46.35 -11.20
CA SER A 566 9.40 -47.62 -10.99
C SER A 566 10.64 -47.45 -10.11
N ARG A 567 11.46 -46.42 -10.37
CA ARG A 567 12.63 -46.06 -9.57
C ARG A 567 12.26 -45.83 -8.10
N TYR A 568 11.16 -45.14 -7.85
CA TYR A 568 10.65 -44.85 -6.51
C TYR A 568 9.41 -45.67 -6.15
N SER A 569 9.44 -46.98 -6.41
CA SER A 569 8.29 -47.91 -6.25
C SER A 569 7.61 -47.91 -4.88
N ARG A 570 8.31 -47.50 -3.81
CA ARG A 570 7.79 -47.45 -2.43
C ARG A 570 7.21 -46.09 -2.03
N ARG A 571 7.27 -45.07 -2.89
CA ARG A 571 6.84 -43.68 -2.59
C ARG A 571 5.42 -43.42 -3.10
N THR A 572 4.43 -43.97 -2.41
CA THR A 572 3.01 -43.89 -2.81
C THR A 572 2.47 -42.46 -2.94
N ALA A 573 2.89 -41.55 -2.06
CA ALA A 573 2.52 -40.13 -2.12
C ALA A 573 3.06 -39.47 -3.41
N PHE A 574 4.31 -39.75 -3.79
CA PHE A 574 4.87 -39.26 -5.04
C PHE A 574 4.14 -39.84 -6.27
N HIS A 575 3.70 -41.09 -6.21
CA HIS A 575 2.86 -41.66 -7.28
C HIS A 575 1.47 -41.01 -7.38
N GLN A 576 0.95 -40.45 -6.29
CA GLN A 576 -0.29 -39.65 -6.34
C GLN A 576 -0.03 -38.34 -7.07
N GLU A 577 1.08 -37.66 -6.77
CA GLU A 577 1.48 -36.43 -7.48
C GLU A 577 1.67 -36.68 -8.99
N LEU A 578 2.40 -37.74 -9.38
CA LEU A 578 2.57 -38.09 -10.81
C LEU A 578 1.23 -38.32 -11.53
N ARG A 579 0.24 -38.93 -10.84
CA ARG A 579 -1.12 -39.10 -11.39
C ARG A 579 -1.85 -37.77 -11.54
N GLY A 580 -1.64 -36.83 -10.62
CA GLY A 580 -2.14 -35.46 -10.74
C GLY A 580 -1.69 -34.75 -12.02
N TYR A 581 -0.53 -35.13 -12.56
CA TYR A 581 0.02 -34.59 -13.81
C TYR A 581 -0.21 -35.48 -15.04
N GLY A 582 -1.13 -36.45 -14.97
CA GLY A 582 -1.57 -37.23 -16.14
C GLY A 582 -0.94 -38.63 -16.29
N MET A 583 -0.26 -39.15 -15.25
CA MET A 583 0.14 -40.57 -15.26
C MET A 583 -1.09 -41.48 -15.19
N ALA A 584 -1.18 -42.47 -16.09
CA ALA A 584 -2.26 -43.45 -16.07
C ALA A 584 -2.23 -44.30 -14.79
N ASP A 585 -3.40 -44.62 -14.23
CA ASP A 585 -3.48 -45.44 -13.01
C ASP A 585 -3.15 -46.91 -13.32
N THR A 586 -2.03 -47.40 -12.79
CA THR A 586 -1.58 -48.79 -12.98
C THR A 586 -2.11 -49.74 -11.89
N ARG A 587 -2.98 -49.26 -10.98
CA ARG A 587 -3.72 -50.14 -10.06
C ARG A 587 -4.68 -51.01 -10.86
N LYS A 588 -4.23 -52.23 -11.21
CA LYS A 588 -5.13 -53.33 -11.56
C LYS A 588 -6.23 -53.41 -10.47
N ARG A 589 -7.49 -53.27 -10.89
CA ARG A 589 -8.66 -53.65 -10.10
C ARG A 589 -8.56 -55.11 -9.65
#